data_AF-A0A9P5RGW3-F1
#
_entry.id   AF-A0A9P5RGW3-F1
#
_cell.length_a   1.000
_cell.length_b   1.000
_cell.length_c   1.000
_cell.angle_alpha   90.00
_cell.angle_beta   90.00
_cell.angle_gamma   90.00
#
_symmetry.space_group_name_H-M   'P 1'
#
loop_
_entity.id
_entity.type
_entity.pdbx_description
1 polymer ?
#
loop_
_entity_poly.entity_id
_entity_poly.type
_entity_poly.pdbx_seq_one_letter_code
_entity_poly.pdbx_strand_id
1 'polypeptide(L)'
;MSTAKKHALSDDESSAQQRTPIKHHLTPQELQKKQLDKLLEKIDKPIRIPERPVAKPINREPKDYVKNIQGSSAGAGSGDFHVYRAGRRREYARLKQMDEESKEEREQREYEERLQAKRAQDEEKTEKNRSKRQRRKQRASNNKINKKKADARSDDEGSDKDDKDDKRSEQEGSDKEDR
;
A
#
# COMPACT_ATOMS: atom_id res chain seq x y z
N MET A 1 22.41 -38.65 82.07
CA MET A 1 21.51 -38.48 80.91
C MET A 1 22.02 -37.32 80.09
N SER A 2 22.72 -37.58 78.98
CA SER A 2 23.12 -36.57 78.00
C SER A 2 23.02 -37.22 76.63
N THR A 3 22.09 -36.73 75.82
CA THR A 3 21.66 -37.34 74.56
C THR A 3 22.20 -36.56 73.36
N ALA A 4 22.82 -37.32 72.45
CA ALA A 4 22.85 -37.16 71.00
C ALA A 4 23.42 -35.86 70.38
N LYS A 5 24.68 -35.95 69.94
CA LYS A 5 25.25 -35.10 68.88
C LYS A 5 24.79 -35.64 67.53
N LYS A 6 23.84 -34.96 66.88
CA LYS A 6 23.34 -35.30 65.53
C LYS A 6 24.29 -34.73 64.46
N HIS A 7 24.50 -35.53 63.42
CA HIS A 7 25.21 -35.22 62.18
C HIS A 7 24.66 -34.00 61.43
N ALA A 8 25.56 -33.25 60.80
CA ALA A 8 25.42 -32.86 59.39
C ALA A 8 26.82 -32.48 58.85
N LEU A 9 27.38 -33.36 58.02
CA LEU A 9 28.44 -33.01 57.06
C LEU A 9 27.83 -31.98 56.11
N SER A 10 28.46 -30.82 55.99
CA SER A 10 28.15 -29.84 54.95
C SER A 10 28.86 -30.29 53.67
N ASP A 11 28.14 -31.01 52.82
CA ASP A 11 28.58 -31.30 51.46
C ASP A 11 28.56 -30.01 50.62
N ASP A 12 29.76 -29.70 50.14
CA ASP A 12 30.12 -28.64 49.22
C ASP A 12 29.73 -29.09 47.81
N GLU A 13 28.58 -28.67 47.27
CA GLU A 13 28.25 -28.82 45.84
C GLU A 13 27.20 -27.79 45.41
N SER A 14 27.43 -27.22 44.23
CA SER A 14 26.57 -26.30 43.46
C SER A 14 26.51 -24.82 43.86
N SER A 15 27.67 -24.15 43.83
CA SER A 15 27.70 -22.74 43.37
C SER A 15 27.46 -22.69 41.84
N ALA A 16 26.24 -23.07 41.42
CA ALA A 16 25.79 -22.89 40.05
C ALA A 16 25.57 -21.40 39.81
N GLN A 17 26.64 -20.73 39.39
CA GLN A 17 26.66 -19.37 38.88
C GLN A 17 25.42 -19.13 38.02
N GLN A 18 24.51 -18.28 38.49
CA GLN A 18 23.41 -17.79 37.67
C GLN A 18 24.02 -16.97 36.53
N ARG A 19 24.32 -17.65 35.42
CA ARG A 19 24.72 -17.01 34.19
C ARG A 19 23.54 -16.17 33.74
N THR A 20 23.65 -14.86 33.93
CA THR A 20 22.69 -13.91 33.37
C THR A 20 22.58 -14.19 31.88
N PRO A 21 21.38 -14.42 31.32
CA PRO A 21 21.27 -14.77 29.92
C PRO A 21 21.86 -13.63 29.10
N ILE A 22 22.87 -13.95 28.28
CA ILE A 22 23.47 -13.00 27.35
C ILE A 22 22.33 -12.51 26.47
N LYS A 23 22.05 -11.20 26.53
CA LYS A 23 21.00 -10.56 25.73
C LYS A 23 21.47 -10.54 24.29
N HIS A 24 21.16 -11.59 23.53
CA HIS A 24 21.34 -11.60 22.08
C HIS A 24 20.20 -10.80 21.44
N HIS A 25 20.49 -10.07 20.36
CA HIS A 25 19.44 -9.48 19.53
C HIS A 25 18.71 -10.61 18.82
N LEU A 26 17.44 -10.82 19.15
CA LEU A 26 16.67 -11.91 18.56
C LEU A 26 16.62 -11.74 17.04
N THR A 27 16.77 -12.85 16.33
CA THR A 27 16.53 -12.87 14.88
C THR A 27 15.05 -12.54 14.59
N PRO A 28 14.70 -12.06 13.38
CA PRO A 28 13.30 -11.81 13.02
C PRO A 28 12.40 -13.04 13.24
N GLN A 29 12.94 -14.24 12.99
CA GLN A 29 12.25 -15.51 13.20
C GLN A 29 12.02 -15.80 14.70
N GLU A 30 13.01 -15.53 15.55
CA GLU A 30 12.88 -15.69 17.00
C GLU A 30 11.87 -14.70 17.61
N LEU A 31 11.79 -13.47 17.09
CA LEU A 31 10.78 -12.50 17.50
C LEU A 31 9.37 -12.98 17.15
N GLN A 32 9.17 -13.47 15.92
CA GLN A 32 7.90 -14.05 15.49
C GLN A 32 7.55 -15.27 16.33
N LYS A 33 8.50 -16.17 16.58
CA LYS A 33 8.31 -17.34 17.46
C LYS A 33 7.85 -16.92 18.86
N LYS A 34 8.51 -15.96 19.49
CA LYS A 34 8.07 -15.43 20.80
C LYS A 34 6.66 -14.83 20.77
N GLN A 35 6.30 -14.13 19.70
CA GLN A 35 4.95 -13.58 19.53
C GLN A 35 3.92 -14.71 19.39
N LEU A 36 4.22 -15.75 18.61
CA LEU A 36 3.37 -16.93 18.46
C LEU A 36 3.22 -17.68 19.78
N ASP A 37 4.31 -17.98 20.48
CA ASP A 37 4.29 -18.68 21.77
C ASP A 37 3.36 -17.93 22.76
N LYS A 38 3.47 -16.60 22.83
CA LYS A 38 2.60 -15.75 23.67
C LYS A 38 1.13 -15.77 23.26
N LEU A 39 0.82 -15.88 21.97
CA LEU A 39 -0.56 -16.00 21.48
C LEU A 39 -1.13 -17.40 21.77
N LEU A 40 -0.30 -18.45 21.65
CA LEU A 40 -0.66 -19.84 21.90
C LEU A 40 -0.82 -20.18 23.39
N GLU A 41 -0.22 -19.41 24.31
CA GLU A 41 -0.48 -19.54 25.75
C GLU A 41 -1.97 -19.32 26.12
N LYS A 42 -2.72 -18.55 25.31
CA LYS A 42 -4.10 -18.14 25.61
C LYS A 42 -4.99 -18.25 24.38
N ILE A 43 -5.11 -19.46 23.84
CA ILE A 43 -5.90 -19.77 22.64
C ILE A 43 -7.38 -19.37 22.79
N ASP A 44 -7.95 -19.50 24.00
CA ASP A 44 -9.36 -19.20 24.24
C ASP A 44 -9.71 -17.69 24.21
N LYS A 45 -8.70 -16.80 24.22
CA LYS A 45 -8.94 -15.36 24.21
C LYS A 45 -9.02 -14.85 22.76
N PRO A 46 -10.14 -14.23 22.35
CA PRO A 46 -10.23 -13.65 21.01
C PRO A 46 -9.20 -12.52 20.85
N ILE A 47 -8.41 -12.58 19.78
CA ILE A 47 -7.40 -11.58 19.47
C ILE A 47 -8.09 -10.40 18.78
N ARG A 48 -7.95 -9.19 19.34
CA ARG A 48 -8.44 -7.96 18.70
C ARG A 48 -7.41 -7.45 17.71
N ILE A 49 -7.65 -7.66 16.42
CA ILE A 49 -6.88 -7.02 15.35
C ILE A 49 -7.26 -5.54 15.35
N PRO A 50 -6.29 -4.60 15.43
CA PRO A 50 -6.60 -3.18 15.37
C PRO A 50 -7.19 -2.85 14.01
N GLU A 51 -8.33 -2.16 14.01
CA GLU A 51 -8.89 -1.58 12.80
C GLU A 51 -7.97 -0.49 12.25
N ARG A 52 -8.03 -0.26 10.93
CA ARG A 52 -7.26 0.81 10.29
C ARG A 52 -7.59 2.13 11.00
N PRO A 53 -6.57 2.90 11.43
CA PRO A 53 -6.84 4.17 12.10
C PRO A 53 -7.58 5.09 11.13
N VAL A 54 -8.83 5.43 11.49
CA VAL A 54 -9.55 6.51 10.82
C VAL A 54 -8.88 7.83 11.20
N ALA A 55 -8.64 8.68 10.21
CA ALA A 55 -8.12 10.02 10.45
C ALA A 55 -9.14 10.78 11.32
N LYS A 56 -8.76 11.07 12.56
CA LYS A 56 -9.60 11.91 13.42
C LYS A 56 -9.44 13.35 12.95
N PRO A 57 -10.54 14.10 12.79
CA PRO A 57 -10.43 15.51 12.46
C PRO A 57 -9.60 16.19 13.55
N ILE A 58 -8.53 16.88 13.14
CA ILE A 58 -7.64 17.60 14.06
C ILE A 58 -8.44 18.69 14.78
N ASN A 59 -9.43 19.25 14.07
CA ASN A 59 -10.32 20.27 14.58
C ASN A 59 -11.65 19.68 15.01
N ARG A 60 -12.01 19.92 16.27
CA ARG A 60 -13.36 19.63 16.76
C ARG A 60 -14.35 20.56 16.09
N GLU A 61 -15.52 20.02 15.77
CA GLU A 61 -16.65 20.81 15.29
C GLU A 61 -16.94 21.99 16.24
N PRO A 62 -17.29 23.17 15.69
CA PRO A 62 -17.71 24.29 16.51
C PRO A 62 -18.98 23.91 17.30
N LYS A 63 -19.13 24.46 18.50
CA LYS A 63 -20.34 24.26 19.29
C LYS A 63 -21.47 25.10 18.69
N ASP A 64 -22.66 24.54 18.59
CA ASP A 64 -23.85 25.26 18.09
C ASP A 64 -24.21 26.47 18.95
N TYR A 65 -24.12 26.31 20.28
CA TYR A 65 -24.47 27.35 21.24
C TYR A 65 -23.40 27.54 22.30
N VAL A 66 -23.00 28.80 22.50
CA VAL A 66 -22.12 29.20 23.61
C VAL A 66 -22.99 29.83 24.68
N LYS A 67 -23.05 29.20 25.86
CA LYS A 67 -23.94 29.60 26.96
C LYS A 67 -23.44 30.82 27.75
N ASN A 68 -22.14 31.10 27.70
CA ASN A 68 -21.49 32.09 28.56
C ASN A 68 -20.96 33.28 27.74
N ILE A 69 -21.85 33.95 27.01
CA ILE A 69 -21.50 35.13 26.22
C ILE A 69 -21.75 36.38 27.07
N GLN A 70 -20.70 37.17 27.31
CA GLN A 70 -20.82 38.48 27.96
C GLN A 70 -21.49 39.48 27.00
N GLY A 71 -22.27 40.43 27.52
CA GLY A 71 -23.01 41.40 26.69
C GLY A 71 -22.10 42.22 25.77
N SER A 72 -22.61 42.66 24.62
CA SER A 72 -21.82 43.29 23.55
C SER A 72 -21.13 44.61 23.95
N SER A 73 -21.65 45.31 24.97
CA SER A 73 -21.08 46.56 25.49
C SER A 73 -20.23 46.36 26.75
N ALA A 74 -20.08 45.12 27.22
CA ALA A 74 -19.31 44.84 28.42
C ALA A 74 -17.79 44.85 28.09
N GLY A 75 -16.97 45.39 29.00
CA GLY A 75 -15.53 45.55 28.79
C GLY A 75 -14.76 44.22 28.74
N ALA A 76 -13.47 44.30 28.39
CA ALA A 76 -12.59 43.13 28.33
C ALA A 76 -12.40 42.50 29.73
N GLY A 77 -12.82 41.24 29.87
CA GLY A 77 -12.60 40.43 31.06
C GLY A 77 -11.21 39.79 31.09
N SER A 78 -10.77 39.36 32.27
CA SER A 78 -9.46 38.70 32.45
C SER A 78 -9.32 37.36 31.69
N GLY A 79 -10.44 36.72 31.36
CA GLY A 79 -10.49 35.47 30.60
C GLY A 79 -10.49 35.65 29.08
N ASP A 80 -10.78 36.84 28.57
CA ASP A 80 -11.04 37.08 27.14
C ASP A 80 -9.80 36.82 26.29
N PHE A 81 -8.62 37.15 26.83
CA PHE A 81 -7.34 36.84 26.19
C PHE A 81 -7.17 35.33 25.94
N HIS A 82 -7.55 34.50 26.90
CA HIS A 82 -7.45 33.05 26.76
C HIS A 82 -8.50 32.48 25.81
N VAL A 83 -9.70 33.04 25.79
CA VAL A 83 -10.74 32.69 24.81
C VAL A 83 -10.26 32.99 23.38
N TYR A 84 -9.74 34.20 23.14
CA TYR A 84 -9.16 34.57 21.84
C TYR A 84 -7.99 33.67 21.45
N ARG A 85 -7.03 33.44 22.36
CA ARG A 85 -5.88 32.57 22.11
C ARG A 85 -6.30 31.14 21.74
N ALA A 86 -7.29 30.58 22.42
CA ALA A 86 -7.82 29.26 22.12
C ALA A 86 -8.58 29.24 20.78
N GLY A 87 -9.41 30.26 20.52
CA GLY A 87 -10.14 30.42 19.26
C GLY A 87 -9.20 30.56 18.06
N ARG A 88 -8.19 31.42 18.15
CA ARG A 88 -7.18 31.62 17.09
C ARG A 88 -6.40 30.35 16.78
N ARG A 89 -5.99 29.59 17.80
CA ARG A 89 -5.31 28.30 17.56
C ARG A 89 -6.21 27.29 16.86
N ARG A 90 -7.48 27.21 17.26
CA ARG A 90 -8.46 26.33 16.60
C ARG A 90 -8.66 26.76 15.14
N GLU A 91 -8.75 28.05 14.89
CA GLU A 91 -8.96 28.56 13.54
C GLU A 91 -7.74 28.34 12.64
N TYR A 92 -6.52 28.58 13.15
CA TYR A 92 -5.31 28.29 12.38
C TYR A 92 -5.12 26.81 12.10
N ALA A 93 -5.43 25.95 13.07
CA ALA A 93 -5.43 24.51 12.85
C ALA A 93 -6.49 24.09 11.82
N ARG A 94 -7.66 24.74 11.80
CA ARG A 94 -8.74 24.52 10.82
C ARG A 94 -8.31 24.92 9.41
N LEU A 95 -7.81 26.14 9.24
CA LEU A 95 -7.33 26.64 7.95
C LEU A 95 -6.18 25.80 7.41
N LYS A 96 -5.20 25.47 8.27
CA LYS A 96 -4.09 24.61 7.89
C LYS A 96 -4.54 23.23 7.42
N GLN A 97 -5.50 22.61 8.11
CA GLN A 97 -6.05 21.31 7.71
C GLN A 97 -6.75 21.40 6.35
N MET A 98 -7.56 22.44 6.11
CA MET A 98 -8.22 22.64 4.82
C MET A 98 -7.22 22.85 3.68
N ASP A 99 -6.16 23.62 3.93
CA ASP A 99 -5.09 23.84 2.95
C ASP A 99 -4.31 22.55 2.65
N GLU A 100 -4.06 21.71 3.67
CA GLU A 100 -3.40 20.40 3.52
C GLU A 100 -4.29 19.41 2.74
N GLU A 101 -5.56 19.28 3.10
CA GLU A 101 -6.53 18.43 2.40
C GLU A 101 -6.68 18.84 0.93
N SER A 102 -6.79 20.14 0.66
CA SER A 102 -6.88 20.67 -0.72
C SER A 102 -5.64 20.35 -1.55
N LYS A 103 -4.45 20.42 -0.95
CA LYS A 103 -3.19 20.05 -1.62
C LYS A 103 -3.13 18.55 -1.88
N GLU A 104 -3.45 17.73 -0.88
CA GLU A 104 -3.45 16.27 -1.02
C GLU A 104 -4.45 15.80 -2.08
N GLU A 105 -5.65 16.36 -2.12
CA GLU A 105 -6.67 16.03 -3.14
C GLU A 105 -6.17 16.38 -4.54
N ARG A 106 -5.55 17.56 -4.71
CA ARG A 106 -4.97 17.96 -6.01
C ARG A 106 -3.85 17.02 -6.44
N GLU A 107 -2.92 16.70 -5.54
CA GLU A 107 -1.80 15.80 -5.82
C GLU A 107 -2.27 14.37 -6.14
N GLN A 108 -3.28 13.88 -5.41
CA GLN A 108 -3.91 12.58 -5.67
C GLN A 108 -4.57 12.56 -7.05
N ARG A 109 -5.34 13.60 -7.38
CA ARG A 109 -5.99 13.71 -8.69
C ARG A 109 -4.97 13.73 -9.83
N GLU A 110 -3.93 14.55 -9.72
CA GLU A 110 -2.85 14.62 -10.72
C GLU A 110 -2.14 13.26 -10.87
N TYR A 111 -1.91 12.57 -9.75
CA TYR A 111 -1.31 11.24 -9.75
C TYR A 111 -2.21 10.21 -10.46
N GLU A 112 -3.50 10.20 -10.15
CA GLU A 112 -4.48 9.29 -10.74
C GLU A 112 -4.62 9.54 -12.25
N GLU A 113 -4.73 10.80 -12.67
CA GLU A 113 -4.77 11.18 -14.09
C GLU A 113 -3.51 10.72 -14.82
N ARG A 114 -2.33 10.90 -14.21
CA ARG A 114 -1.04 10.46 -14.78
C ARG A 114 -0.93 8.94 -14.86
N LEU A 115 -1.45 8.22 -13.87
CA LEU A 115 -1.49 6.76 -13.85
C LEU A 115 -2.43 6.21 -14.93
N GLN A 116 -3.62 6.79 -15.06
CA GLN A 116 -4.59 6.43 -16.09
C GLN A 116 -4.07 6.69 -17.50
N ALA A 117 -3.41 7.84 -17.72
CA ALA A 117 -2.80 8.16 -19.01
C ALA A 117 -1.72 7.13 -19.41
N LYS A 118 -0.82 6.77 -18.49
CA LYS A 118 0.19 5.73 -18.73
C LYS A 118 -0.45 4.37 -19.04
N ARG A 119 -1.46 4.00 -18.26
CA ARG A 119 -2.19 2.75 -18.46
C ARG A 119 -2.87 2.71 -19.83
N ALA A 120 -3.50 3.80 -20.27
CA ALA A 120 -4.11 3.89 -21.58
C ALA A 120 -3.09 3.76 -22.72
N GLN A 121 -1.91 4.39 -22.58
CA GLN A 121 -0.82 4.26 -23.56
C GLN A 121 -0.30 2.82 -23.66
N ASP A 122 -0.15 2.14 -22.53
CA ASP A 122 0.27 0.73 -22.50
C ASP A 122 -0.81 -0.20 -23.10
N GLU A 123 -2.08 0.05 -22.79
CA GLU A 123 -3.23 -0.66 -23.36
C GLU A 123 -3.32 -0.45 -24.89
N GLU A 124 -3.12 0.77 -25.39
CA GLU A 124 -3.11 1.06 -26.83
C GLU A 124 -1.96 0.33 -27.55
N LYS A 125 -0.74 0.38 -26.99
CA LYS A 125 0.43 -0.33 -27.55
C LYS A 125 0.21 -1.84 -27.55
N THR A 126 -0.33 -2.39 -26.46
CA THR A 126 -0.59 -3.83 -26.34
C THR A 126 -1.71 -4.28 -27.27
N GLU A 127 -2.77 -3.50 -27.45
CA GLU A 127 -3.89 -3.81 -28.36
C GLU A 127 -3.46 -3.72 -29.83
N LYS A 128 -2.68 -2.71 -30.22
CA LYS A 128 -2.05 -2.63 -31.56
C LYS A 128 -1.19 -3.86 -31.84
N ASN A 129 -0.40 -4.31 -30.87
CA ASN A 129 0.43 -5.50 -31.02
C ASN A 129 -0.38 -6.80 -31.02
N ARG A 130 -1.41 -6.90 -30.20
CA ARG A 130 -2.33 -8.05 -30.13
C ARG A 130 -3.10 -8.20 -31.44
N SER A 131 -3.68 -7.14 -31.97
CA SER A 131 -4.39 -7.14 -33.27
C SER A 131 -3.47 -7.53 -34.43
N LYS A 132 -2.22 -7.03 -34.48
CA LYS A 132 -1.22 -7.47 -35.46
C LYS A 132 -0.94 -8.98 -35.37
N ARG A 133 -0.76 -9.53 -34.16
CA ARG A 133 -0.55 -10.98 -33.96
C ARG A 133 -1.78 -11.80 -34.35
N GLN A 134 -2.99 -11.35 -34.01
CA GLN A 134 -4.23 -12.01 -34.39
C GLN A 134 -4.42 -12.04 -35.91
N ARG A 135 -4.18 -10.92 -36.61
CA ARG A 135 -4.20 -10.87 -38.08
C ARG A 135 -3.19 -11.84 -38.71
N ARG A 136 -1.96 -11.91 -38.18
CA ARG A 136 -0.95 -12.89 -38.63
C ARG A 136 -1.40 -14.33 -38.38
N LYS A 137 -1.99 -14.62 -37.21
CA LYS A 137 -2.53 -15.95 -36.87
C LYS A 137 -3.67 -16.34 -37.81
N GLN A 138 -4.60 -15.43 -38.10
CA GLN A 138 -5.70 -15.65 -39.04
C GLN A 138 -5.20 -15.88 -40.47
N ARG A 139 -4.23 -15.09 -40.95
CA ARG A 139 -3.59 -15.31 -42.25
C ARG A 139 -2.88 -16.67 -42.31
N ALA A 140 -2.12 -17.04 -41.28
CA ALA A 140 -1.46 -18.33 -41.21
C ALA A 140 -2.45 -19.51 -41.14
N SER A 141 -3.56 -19.39 -40.40
CA SER A 141 -4.60 -20.41 -40.38
C SER A 141 -5.29 -20.52 -41.74
N ASN A 142 -5.61 -19.41 -42.39
CA ASN A 142 -6.23 -19.38 -43.71
C ASN A 142 -5.29 -19.98 -44.77
N ASN A 143 -4.00 -19.63 -44.75
CA ASN A 143 -3.01 -20.23 -45.64
C ASN A 143 -2.83 -21.73 -45.39
N LYS A 144 -2.89 -22.19 -44.13
CA LYS A 144 -2.84 -23.63 -43.81
C LYS A 144 -4.09 -24.37 -44.30
N ILE A 145 -5.28 -23.76 -44.18
CA ILE A 145 -6.53 -24.30 -44.71
C ILE A 145 -6.50 -24.34 -46.24
N ASN A 146 -6.07 -23.25 -46.88
CA ASN A 146 -5.95 -23.15 -48.32
C ASN A 146 -4.90 -24.14 -48.85
N LYS A 147 -3.76 -24.29 -48.18
CA LYS A 147 -2.75 -25.30 -48.53
C LYS A 147 -3.28 -26.72 -48.37
N LYS A 148 -4.03 -27.04 -47.31
CA LYS A 148 -4.71 -28.35 -47.17
C LYS A 148 -5.76 -28.58 -48.26
N LYS A 149 -6.53 -27.55 -48.63
CA LYS A 149 -7.49 -27.63 -49.75
C LYS A 149 -6.78 -27.73 -51.11
N ALA A 150 -5.62 -27.10 -51.26
CA ALA A 150 -4.78 -27.19 -52.44
C ALA A 150 -4.13 -28.57 -52.53
N ASP A 151 -3.55 -29.12 -51.46
CA ASP A 151 -3.05 -30.51 -51.40
C ASP A 151 -4.18 -31.52 -51.70
N ALA A 152 -5.40 -31.28 -51.21
CA ALA A 152 -6.57 -32.11 -51.54
C ALA A 152 -7.10 -31.90 -52.96
N ARG A 153 -6.62 -30.88 -53.69
CA ARG A 153 -6.97 -30.58 -55.09
C ARG A 153 -5.80 -30.82 -56.06
N SER A 154 -4.56 -30.86 -55.59
CA SER A 154 -3.33 -31.01 -56.39
C SER A 154 -2.92 -32.47 -56.58
N ASP A 155 -3.83 -33.41 -56.34
CA ASP A 155 -3.91 -34.61 -57.20
C ASP A 155 -4.39 -34.25 -58.62
N ASP A 156 -4.77 -32.99 -58.90
CA ASP A 156 -5.15 -32.46 -60.22
C ASP A 156 -4.57 -31.03 -60.42
N GLU A 157 -3.36 -30.98 -60.99
CA GLU A 157 -2.62 -29.85 -61.60
C GLU A 157 -2.29 -28.56 -60.78
N GLY A 158 -1.01 -28.16 -60.87
CA GLY A 158 -0.40 -27.05 -60.13
C GLY A 158 -0.42 -25.68 -60.83
N SER A 159 -0.26 -24.61 -60.05
CA SER A 159 0.15 -23.29 -60.56
C SER A 159 0.62 -22.36 -59.44
N ASP A 160 1.80 -21.80 -59.68
CA ASP A 160 2.59 -20.81 -58.97
C ASP A 160 1.92 -19.41 -58.96
N LYS A 161 1.99 -18.65 -57.85
CA LYS A 161 1.69 -17.20 -57.82
C LYS A 161 2.48 -16.44 -56.76
N ASP A 162 3.17 -15.42 -57.28
CA ASP A 162 3.90 -14.32 -56.65
C ASP A 162 3.22 -13.66 -55.44
N ASP A 163 4.04 -13.27 -54.45
CA ASP A 163 3.63 -12.43 -53.31
C ASP A 163 4.56 -11.21 -53.23
N LYS A 164 4.09 -10.06 -53.74
CA LYS A 164 4.73 -8.75 -53.63
C LYS A 164 3.93 -7.82 -52.71
N ASP A 165 4.71 -7.10 -51.90
CA ASP A 165 4.43 -5.84 -51.21
C ASP A 165 3.42 -5.83 -50.04
N ASP A 166 3.90 -5.39 -48.87
CA ASP A 166 3.62 -4.02 -48.42
C ASP A 166 4.49 -3.63 -47.20
N LYS A 167 5.50 -2.77 -47.46
CA LYS A 167 6.27 -2.02 -46.45
C LYS A 167 5.72 -0.58 -46.43
N ARG A 168 5.05 -0.17 -45.34
CA ARG A 168 5.25 1.11 -44.61
C ARG A 168 4.02 1.50 -43.78
N SER A 169 4.21 1.60 -42.47
CA SER A 169 3.63 2.67 -41.64
C SER A 169 4.38 2.70 -40.31
N GLU A 170 5.64 3.14 -40.34
CA GLU A 170 6.31 3.69 -39.17
C GLU A 170 6.16 5.20 -39.28
N GLN A 171 5.32 5.77 -38.43
CA GLN A 171 5.22 7.20 -38.25
C GLN A 171 5.46 7.47 -36.76
N GLU A 172 6.71 7.84 -36.51
CA GLU A 172 7.22 8.85 -35.57
C GLU A 172 6.32 9.22 -34.38
N GLY A 173 6.78 8.82 -33.19
CA GLY A 173 6.56 9.59 -31.96
C GLY A 173 7.91 10.20 -31.56
N SER A 174 8.19 11.40 -32.06
CA SER A 174 9.30 12.22 -31.59
C SER A 174 8.88 12.89 -30.28
N ASP A 175 9.31 12.31 -29.16
CA ASP A 175 9.31 12.98 -27.86
C ASP A 175 10.25 14.18 -27.95
N LYS A 176 9.67 15.39 -27.97
CA LYS A 176 10.42 16.63 -27.71
C LYS A 176 10.69 16.68 -26.21
N GLU A 177 11.96 16.57 -25.86
CA GLU A 177 12.50 16.92 -24.54
C GLU A 177 12.38 18.44 -24.35
N ASP A 178 11.50 18.89 -23.44
CA ASP A 178 11.58 20.24 -22.88
C ASP A 178 12.65 20.23 -21.78
N ARG A 179 13.64 21.11 -21.94
CA ARG A 179 14.77 21.34 -21.05
C ARG A 179 14.66 22.71 -20.41
#